data_AF-A0A7Y5KZY8-F1
#
_entry.id   AF-A0A7Y5KZY8-F1
#
_cell.length_a   1.000
_cell.length_b   1.000
_cell.length_c   1.000
_cell.angle_alpha   90.00
_cell.angle_beta   90.00
_cell.angle_gamma   90.00
#
_symmetry.space_group_name_H-M   'P 1'
#
loop_
_entity.id
_entity.type
_entity.pdbx_description
1 polymer ?
#
loop_
_entity_poly.entity_id
_entity_poly.type
_entity_poly.pdbx_seq_one_letter_code
_entity_poly.pdbx_strand_id
1 'polypeptide(L)'
;MRGLPLFFTKLYRYAKVDRTLARNYAIQIGFIALAAAAVFGFVQAARKDQMRALCSATCAMRPTYAGRNRTAPDFKLPDIDGKMVSLSEFKGKTVVMNFWSYTCEPCMKEMPALARLAVALEGRKDIVFITVNNDDFEEQQTLQDELRTTLAADPNLDADVSKVLKEGRFPFRILRDPTSSVTKDLYGTTMVPETWIIDGNGFIRARYDGMREWDSGSARRALEAVSQGPGCLADFAESKATGRFRELCDAE
;
A
#
# COMPACT_ATOMS: atom_id res chain seq x y z
N MET A 1 43.32 -68.47 -48.84
CA MET A 1 43.67 -68.19 -47.43
C MET A 1 43.15 -66.79 -47.08
N ARG A 2 42.27 -66.71 -46.04
CA ARG A 2 42.00 -65.62 -45.06
C ARG A 2 42.09 -64.15 -45.56
N GLY A 3 41.12 -63.23 -45.48
CA GLY A 3 39.99 -62.98 -44.56
C GLY A 3 40.09 -61.53 -44.02
N LEU A 4 39.00 -60.73 -44.13
CA LEU A 4 38.63 -59.36 -43.60
C LEU A 4 39.52 -58.63 -42.53
N PRO A 5 39.40 -57.29 -42.26
CA PRO A 5 38.48 -56.27 -42.81
C PRO A 5 39.05 -54.82 -43.00
N LEU A 6 38.56 -54.08 -44.01
CA LEU A 6 38.75 -52.61 -44.15
C LEU A 6 37.47 -51.78 -43.84
N PHE A 7 36.38 -52.42 -43.42
CA PHE A 7 35.11 -51.74 -43.11
C PHE A 7 35.04 -51.09 -41.71
N PHE A 8 35.99 -51.38 -40.81
CA PHE A 8 35.92 -50.94 -39.40
C PHE A 8 36.33 -49.47 -39.14
N THR A 9 37.10 -48.83 -40.02
CA THR A 9 37.64 -47.48 -39.76
C THR A 9 36.66 -46.34 -40.09
N LYS A 10 35.65 -46.56 -40.94
CA LYS A 10 34.69 -45.51 -41.33
C LYS A 10 33.53 -45.36 -40.34
N LEU A 11 33.06 -46.45 -39.73
CA LEU A 11 32.06 -46.44 -38.65
C LEU A 11 32.59 -45.81 -37.35
N TYR A 12 33.87 -46.01 -37.04
CA TYR A 12 34.52 -45.45 -35.85
C TYR A 12 34.58 -43.91 -35.87
N ARG A 13 34.67 -43.30 -37.05
CA ARG A 13 34.72 -41.84 -37.21
C ARG A 13 33.33 -41.19 -37.06
N TYR A 14 32.26 -41.87 -37.51
CA TYR A 14 30.88 -41.39 -37.36
C TYR A 14 30.39 -41.47 -35.90
N ALA A 15 30.65 -42.59 -35.20
CA ALA A 15 30.30 -42.74 -33.78
C ALA A 15 31.09 -41.78 -32.85
N LYS A 16 32.28 -41.34 -33.25
CA LYS A 16 33.10 -40.39 -32.49
C LYS A 16 32.66 -38.93 -32.68
N VAL A 17 32.13 -38.57 -33.85
CA VAL A 17 31.48 -37.27 -34.12
C VAL A 17 30.18 -37.16 -33.31
N ASP A 18 29.40 -38.23 -33.22
CA ASP A 18 28.17 -38.29 -32.41
C ASP A 18 28.45 -38.11 -30.91
N ARG A 19 29.45 -38.81 -30.37
CA ARG A 19 29.87 -38.65 -28.95
C ARG A 19 30.43 -37.27 -28.62
N THR A 20 31.14 -36.62 -29.55
CA THR A 20 31.69 -35.28 -29.32
C THR A 20 30.62 -34.20 -29.44
N LEU A 21 29.69 -34.36 -30.38
CA LEU A 21 28.50 -33.51 -30.52
C LEU A 21 27.59 -33.62 -29.28
N ALA A 22 27.27 -34.85 -28.84
CA ALA A 22 26.48 -35.10 -27.64
C ALA A 22 27.14 -34.54 -26.38
N ARG A 23 28.47 -34.64 -26.25
CA ARG A 23 29.23 -34.03 -25.15
C ARG A 23 29.15 -32.51 -25.16
N ASN A 24 29.28 -31.88 -26.32
CA ASN A 24 29.19 -30.42 -26.44
C ASN A 24 27.78 -29.91 -26.11
N TYR A 25 26.73 -30.59 -26.58
CA TYR A 25 25.35 -30.29 -26.20
C TYR A 25 25.10 -30.48 -24.71
N ALA A 26 25.63 -31.56 -24.11
CA ALA A 26 25.51 -31.77 -22.66
C ALA A 26 26.20 -30.65 -21.85
N ILE A 27 27.38 -30.19 -22.29
CA ILE A 27 28.07 -29.04 -21.67
C ILE A 27 27.26 -27.76 -21.81
N GLN A 28 26.72 -27.48 -23.01
CA GLN A 28 25.88 -26.30 -23.25
C GLN A 28 24.60 -26.32 -22.40
N ILE A 29 23.89 -27.45 -22.36
CA ILE A 29 22.68 -27.60 -21.54
C ILE A 29 23.03 -27.45 -20.06
N GLY A 30 24.14 -28.03 -19.59
CA GLY A 30 24.61 -27.86 -18.22
C GLY A 30 24.92 -26.40 -17.86
N PHE A 31 25.58 -25.67 -18.77
CA PHE A 31 25.85 -24.24 -18.60
C PHE A 31 24.56 -23.41 -18.55
N ILE A 32 23.62 -23.66 -19.47
CA ILE A 32 22.32 -22.98 -19.49
C ILE A 32 21.54 -23.26 -18.22
N ALA A 33 21.48 -24.51 -17.75
CA ALA A 33 20.79 -24.89 -16.53
C ALA A 33 21.41 -24.22 -15.29
N LEU A 34 22.74 -24.17 -15.20
CA LEU A 34 23.45 -23.49 -14.11
C LEU A 34 23.18 -21.98 -14.12
N ALA A 35 23.25 -21.35 -15.30
CA ALA A 35 22.94 -19.93 -15.45
C ALA A 35 21.49 -19.61 -15.08
N ALA A 36 20.54 -20.44 -15.51
CA ALA A 36 19.12 -20.32 -15.15
C ALA A 36 18.91 -20.45 -13.63
N ALA A 37 19.56 -21.42 -12.99
CA ALA A 37 19.49 -21.60 -11.54
C ALA A 37 20.08 -20.39 -10.78
N ALA A 38 21.21 -19.85 -11.23
CA ALA A 38 21.84 -18.67 -10.65
C ALA A 38 20.93 -17.42 -10.78
N VAL A 39 20.36 -17.18 -11.96
CA VAL A 39 19.41 -16.08 -12.20
C VAL A 39 18.16 -16.26 -11.34
N PHE A 40 17.60 -17.45 -11.29
CA PHE A 40 16.44 -17.74 -10.44
C PHE A 40 16.73 -17.48 -8.96
N GLY A 41 17.88 -17.96 -8.47
CA GLY A 41 18.33 -17.71 -7.09
C GLY A 41 18.48 -16.22 -6.78
N PHE A 42 19.10 -15.46 -7.67
CA PHE A 42 19.24 -14.01 -7.55
C PHE A 42 17.88 -13.30 -7.53
N VAL A 43 16.97 -13.63 -8.45
CA VAL A 43 15.62 -13.03 -8.51
C VAL A 43 14.83 -13.32 -7.23
N GLN A 44 14.89 -14.55 -6.72
CA GLN A 44 14.19 -14.92 -5.49
C GLN A 44 14.77 -14.21 -4.26
N ALA A 45 16.10 -14.05 -4.18
CA ALA A 45 16.74 -13.27 -3.14
C ALA A 45 16.31 -11.79 -3.21
N ALA A 46 16.36 -11.17 -4.40
CA ALA A 46 15.96 -9.78 -4.59
C ALA A 46 14.49 -9.52 -4.23
N ARG A 47 13.57 -10.43 -4.61
CA ARG A 47 12.15 -10.33 -4.24
C ARG A 47 11.94 -10.41 -2.73
N LYS A 48 12.69 -11.27 -2.04
CA LYS A 48 12.61 -11.40 -0.58
C LYS A 48 13.04 -10.11 0.11
N ASP A 49 14.08 -9.45 -0.38
CA ASP A 49 14.57 -8.19 0.19
C ASP A 49 13.63 -7.02 -0.09
N GLN A 50 13.02 -6.95 -1.28
CA GLN A 50 11.96 -5.98 -1.55
C GLN A 50 10.76 -6.16 -0.61
N MET A 51 10.29 -7.39 -0.43
CA MET A 51 9.18 -7.65 0.49
C MET A 51 9.51 -7.31 1.94
N ARG A 52 10.77 -7.50 2.37
CA ARG A 52 11.23 -7.07 3.70
C ARG A 52 11.18 -5.55 3.86
N ALA A 53 11.64 -4.81 2.86
CA ALA A 53 11.60 -3.35 2.87
C ALA A 53 10.16 -2.80 2.84
N LEU A 54 9.27 -3.43 2.07
CA LEU A 54 7.84 -3.07 2.05
C LEU A 54 7.17 -3.39 3.40
N CYS A 55 7.50 -4.54 3.99
CA CYS A 55 6.92 -4.96 5.26
C CYS A 55 7.46 -4.19 6.46
N SER A 56 8.71 -3.72 6.46
CA SER A 56 9.27 -2.99 7.60
C SER A 56 8.48 -1.72 7.92
N ALA A 57 8.08 -0.96 6.90
CA ALA A 57 7.24 0.22 7.09
C ALA A 57 5.85 -0.13 7.64
N THR A 58 5.20 -1.18 7.12
CA THR A 58 3.91 -1.66 7.64
C THR A 58 4.04 -2.16 9.09
N CYS A 59 5.09 -2.93 9.41
CA CYS A 59 5.36 -3.43 10.75
C CYS A 59 5.62 -2.27 11.73
N ALA A 60 6.44 -1.29 11.36
CA ALA A 60 6.72 -0.12 12.18
C ALA A 60 5.45 0.70 12.47
N MET A 61 4.52 0.77 11.51
CA MET A 61 3.26 1.46 11.67
C MET A 61 2.23 0.70 12.52
N ARG A 62 2.42 -0.60 12.77
CA ARG A 62 1.54 -1.46 13.61
C ARG A 62 0.03 -1.22 13.34
N PRO A 63 -0.47 -1.55 12.13
CA PRO A 63 -1.90 -1.47 11.84
C PRO A 63 -2.70 -2.42 12.72
N THR A 64 -3.94 -2.06 13.05
CA THR A 64 -4.86 -2.97 13.76
C THR A 64 -5.18 -4.19 12.90
N TYR A 65 -5.35 -3.96 11.60
CA TYR A 65 -5.65 -4.97 10.60
C TYR A 65 -4.87 -4.69 9.30
N ALA A 66 -4.37 -5.75 8.67
CA ALA A 66 -3.83 -5.69 7.32
C ALA A 66 -4.45 -6.83 6.50
N GLY A 67 -4.99 -6.47 5.34
CA GLY A 67 -5.82 -7.37 4.53
C GLY A 67 -5.13 -7.73 3.21
N ARG A 68 -5.23 -9.01 2.81
CA ARG A 68 -4.58 -9.47 1.58
C ARG A 68 -5.43 -9.38 0.33
N ASN A 69 -6.76 -9.24 0.40
CA ASN A 69 -7.68 -9.01 -0.74
C ASN A 69 -9.15 -8.75 -0.29
N ARG A 70 -9.38 -8.11 0.87
CA ARG A 70 -10.76 -7.76 1.27
C ARG A 70 -11.17 -6.50 0.52
N THR A 71 -12.22 -6.57 -0.30
CA THR A 71 -12.71 -5.39 -1.02
C THR A 71 -13.32 -4.39 -0.03
N ALA A 72 -12.96 -3.11 -0.18
CA ALA A 72 -13.57 -2.01 0.55
C ALA A 72 -15.02 -1.82 0.06
N PRO A 73 -16.02 -1.77 0.97
CA PRO A 73 -17.40 -1.49 0.58
C PRO A 73 -17.51 -0.15 -0.15
N ASP A 74 -18.14 -0.15 -1.33
CA ASP A 74 -18.41 1.09 -2.06
C ASP A 74 -19.52 1.88 -1.37
N PHE A 75 -19.46 3.20 -1.51
CA PHE A 75 -20.46 4.11 -0.95
C PHE A 75 -20.60 5.34 -1.85
N LYS A 76 -21.57 6.20 -1.54
CA LYS A 76 -21.76 7.48 -2.20
C LYS A 76 -22.21 8.53 -1.18
N LEU A 77 -21.38 9.52 -0.94
CA LEU A 77 -21.63 10.59 0.04
C LEU A 77 -21.43 11.96 -0.61
N PRO A 78 -22.15 13.00 -0.17
CA PRO A 78 -21.84 14.37 -0.56
C PRO A 78 -20.52 14.81 0.10
N ASP A 79 -19.71 15.57 -0.63
CA ASP A 79 -18.60 16.33 -0.06
C ASP A 79 -19.09 17.64 0.58
N ILE A 80 -18.16 18.40 1.17
CA ILE A 80 -18.45 19.70 1.77
C ILE A 80 -18.98 20.75 0.78
N ASP A 81 -18.79 20.56 -0.53
CA ASP A 81 -19.33 21.43 -1.57
C ASP A 81 -20.68 20.91 -2.10
N GLY A 82 -21.19 19.81 -1.54
CA GLY A 82 -22.44 19.16 -1.92
C GLY A 82 -22.32 18.25 -3.16
N LYS A 83 -21.11 18.07 -3.70
CA LYS A 83 -20.89 17.16 -4.82
C LYS A 83 -20.90 15.72 -4.31
N MET A 84 -21.70 14.87 -4.95
CA MET A 84 -21.70 13.43 -4.64
C MET A 84 -20.38 12.79 -5.10
N VAL A 85 -19.77 12.01 -4.20
CA VAL A 85 -18.50 11.31 -4.41
C VAL A 85 -18.69 9.84 -4.03
N SER A 86 -18.33 8.95 -4.94
CA SER A 86 -18.26 7.51 -4.69
C SER A 86 -16.84 7.03 -4.47
N LEU A 87 -16.64 6.02 -3.61
CA LEU A 87 -15.31 5.41 -3.40
C LEU A 87 -14.79 4.81 -4.71
N SER A 88 -15.68 4.22 -5.52
CA SER A 88 -15.35 3.67 -6.83
C SER A 88 -14.82 4.69 -7.86
N GLU A 89 -14.98 5.99 -7.64
CA GLU A 89 -14.36 7.05 -8.48
C GLU A 89 -12.83 7.04 -8.38
N PHE A 90 -12.28 6.46 -7.30
CA PHE A 90 -10.85 6.42 -7.03
C PHE A 90 -10.18 5.11 -7.46
N LYS A 91 -10.87 4.24 -8.22
CA LYS A 91 -10.25 3.04 -8.79
C LYS A 91 -8.98 3.39 -9.56
N GLY A 92 -7.93 2.59 -9.36
CA GLY A 92 -6.59 2.83 -9.86
C GLY A 92 -5.73 3.75 -9.00
N LYS A 93 -6.26 4.32 -7.92
CA LYS A 93 -5.51 5.12 -6.93
C LYS A 93 -5.53 4.45 -5.56
N THR A 94 -4.47 4.62 -4.81
CA THR A 94 -4.45 4.31 -3.38
C THR A 94 -5.25 5.37 -2.64
N VAL A 95 -6.25 4.95 -1.88
CA VAL A 95 -7.10 5.82 -1.07
C VAL A 95 -6.64 5.74 0.39
N VAL A 96 -6.31 6.89 0.97
CA VAL A 96 -6.20 7.09 2.41
C VAL A 96 -7.54 7.64 2.87
N MET A 97 -8.32 6.82 3.56
CA MET A 97 -9.66 7.17 4.03
C MET A 97 -9.69 7.26 5.54
N ASN A 98 -9.99 8.43 6.10
CA ASN A 98 -10.05 8.66 7.55
C ASN A 98 -11.48 8.97 8.00
N PHE A 99 -12.01 8.21 8.95
CA PHE A 99 -13.27 8.50 9.65
C PHE A 99 -13.00 9.35 10.88
N TRP A 100 -13.73 10.45 11.03
CA TRP A 100 -13.51 11.42 12.11
C TRP A 100 -14.77 12.21 12.47
N SER A 101 -14.71 12.90 13.60
CA SER A 101 -15.69 13.88 14.05
C SER A 101 -14.96 15.13 14.56
N TYR A 102 -15.53 16.32 14.37
CA TYR A 102 -14.93 17.57 14.87
C TYR A 102 -15.05 17.69 16.40
N THR A 103 -16.01 17.01 17.01
CA THR A 103 -16.18 16.93 18.48
C THR A 103 -15.21 15.94 19.14
N CYS A 104 -14.48 15.16 18.33
CA CYS A 104 -13.48 14.20 18.78
C CYS A 104 -12.10 14.88 18.89
N GLU A 105 -11.65 15.15 20.11
CA GLU A 105 -10.36 15.80 20.35
C GLU A 105 -9.16 15.05 19.71
N PRO A 106 -9.03 13.72 19.83
CA PRO A 106 -7.95 13.00 19.15
C PRO A 106 -8.01 13.10 17.62
N CYS A 107 -9.23 13.20 17.06
CA CYS A 107 -9.42 13.36 15.62
C CYS A 107 -8.88 14.72 15.17
N MET A 108 -9.23 15.80 15.86
CA MET A 108 -8.73 17.15 15.54
C MET A 108 -7.22 17.24 15.69
N LYS A 109 -6.63 16.60 16.72
CA LYS A 109 -5.18 16.52 16.90
C LYS A 109 -4.46 15.74 15.77
N GLU A 110 -5.14 14.80 15.12
CA GLU A 110 -4.60 14.03 13.99
C GLU A 110 -4.56 14.83 12.68
N MET A 111 -5.56 15.72 12.47
CA MET A 111 -5.77 16.40 11.18
C MET A 111 -4.54 17.15 10.66
N PRO A 112 -3.74 17.86 11.48
CA PRO A 112 -2.52 18.51 11.00
C PRO A 112 -1.48 17.55 10.42
N ALA A 113 -1.24 16.41 11.08
CA ALA A 113 -0.31 15.39 10.57
C ALA A 113 -0.83 14.77 9.25
N LEU A 114 -2.14 14.52 9.15
CA LEU A 114 -2.77 14.04 7.92
C LEU A 114 -2.70 15.08 6.79
N ALA A 115 -2.91 16.36 7.08
CA ALA A 115 -2.79 17.46 6.14
C ALA A 115 -1.37 17.62 5.60
N ARG A 116 -0.35 17.57 6.48
CA ARG A 116 1.06 17.62 6.08
C ARG A 116 1.43 16.45 5.17
N LEU A 117 0.95 15.24 5.49
CA LEU A 117 1.13 14.08 4.62
C LEU A 117 0.45 14.25 3.26
N ALA A 118 -0.80 14.73 3.23
CA ALA A 118 -1.56 14.92 2.01
C ALA A 118 -0.89 15.95 1.08
N VAL A 119 -0.40 17.06 1.62
CA VAL A 119 0.37 18.07 0.87
C VAL A 119 1.70 17.51 0.39
N ALA A 120 2.45 16.81 1.25
CA ALA A 120 3.73 16.19 0.86
C ALA A 120 3.58 15.18 -0.31
N LEU A 121 2.37 14.64 -0.50
CA LEU A 121 2.04 13.69 -1.57
C LEU A 121 1.15 14.29 -2.67
N GLU A 122 0.87 15.60 -2.70
CA GLU A 122 -0.03 16.22 -3.70
C GLU A 122 0.48 16.04 -5.15
N GLY A 123 1.80 15.92 -5.34
CA GLY A 123 2.40 15.60 -6.64
C GLY A 123 2.15 14.17 -7.14
N ARG A 124 1.69 13.26 -6.28
CA ARG A 124 1.42 11.85 -6.60
C ARG A 124 -0.02 11.67 -7.06
N LYS A 125 -0.21 11.45 -8.36
CA LYS A 125 -1.55 11.25 -8.96
C LYS A 125 -2.18 9.89 -8.66
N ASP A 126 -1.41 8.97 -8.10
CA ASP A 126 -1.79 7.60 -7.75
C ASP A 126 -2.21 7.45 -6.27
N ILE A 127 -2.21 8.53 -5.49
CA ILE A 127 -2.68 8.56 -4.11
C ILE A 127 -3.77 9.62 -3.97
N VAL A 128 -4.80 9.36 -3.16
CA VAL A 128 -5.85 10.32 -2.84
C VAL A 128 -6.19 10.24 -1.35
N PHE A 129 -6.43 11.40 -0.76
CA PHE A 129 -6.85 11.55 0.63
C PHE A 129 -8.32 11.93 0.68
N ILE A 130 -9.12 11.10 1.33
CA ILE A 130 -10.52 11.39 1.65
C ILE A 130 -10.71 11.27 3.15
N THR A 131 -11.53 12.15 3.72
CA THR A 131 -11.97 12.06 5.10
C THR A 131 -13.48 11.98 5.12
N VAL A 132 -14.06 11.22 6.03
CA VAL A 132 -15.50 11.04 6.17
C VAL A 132 -15.85 11.52 7.57
N ASN A 133 -16.57 12.63 7.63
CA ASN A 133 -17.05 13.23 8.86
C ASN A 133 -18.46 12.74 9.17
N ASN A 134 -18.73 12.32 10.40
CA ASN A 134 -20.02 11.77 10.81
C ASN A 134 -20.84 12.68 11.75
N ASP A 135 -20.54 13.98 11.78
CA ASP A 135 -21.30 14.98 12.53
C ASP A 135 -22.54 15.47 11.75
N ASP A 136 -23.54 16.01 12.46
CA ASP A 136 -24.83 16.42 11.88
C ASP A 136 -24.73 17.70 11.02
N PHE A 137 -25.70 17.89 10.12
CA PHE A 137 -25.74 18.84 9.02
C PHE A 137 -25.76 20.33 9.42
N GLU A 138 -26.23 20.68 10.62
CA GLU A 138 -26.44 22.09 11.01
C GLU A 138 -25.13 22.88 11.19
N GLU A 139 -23.99 22.19 11.18
CA GLU A 139 -22.69 22.73 11.58
C GLU A 139 -21.65 22.73 10.44
N GLN A 140 -22.08 22.73 9.17
CA GLN A 140 -21.16 22.69 8.03
C GLN A 140 -20.13 23.85 8.05
N GLN A 141 -20.57 25.04 8.44
CA GLN A 141 -19.67 26.19 8.59
C GLN A 141 -18.73 26.01 9.79
N THR A 142 -19.28 25.57 10.93
CA THR A 142 -18.54 25.26 12.15
C THR A 142 -17.45 24.23 11.92
N LEU A 143 -17.75 23.10 11.27
CA LEU A 143 -16.77 22.06 10.94
C LEU A 143 -15.60 22.64 10.16
N GLN A 144 -15.88 23.42 9.11
CA GLN A 144 -14.83 24.01 8.29
C GLN A 144 -13.99 25.02 9.06
N ASP A 145 -14.62 25.84 9.90
CA ASP A 145 -13.95 26.88 10.67
C ASP A 145 -13.08 26.27 11.78
N GLU A 146 -13.58 25.27 12.50
CA GLU A 146 -12.84 24.50 13.50
C GLU A 146 -11.66 23.75 12.88
N LEU A 147 -11.88 23.11 11.72
CA LEU A 147 -10.81 22.41 11.02
C LEU A 147 -9.75 23.39 10.50
N ARG A 148 -10.15 24.52 9.89
CA ARG A 148 -9.21 25.56 9.46
C ARG A 148 -8.40 26.10 10.63
N THR A 149 -9.06 26.37 11.76
CA THR A 149 -8.42 26.85 12.97
C THR A 149 -7.39 25.85 13.49
N THR A 150 -7.79 24.57 13.54
CA THR A 150 -6.92 23.47 13.99
C THR A 150 -5.70 23.30 13.09
N LEU A 151 -5.89 23.29 11.77
CA LEU A 151 -4.78 23.19 10.82
C LEU A 151 -3.87 24.41 10.87
N ALA A 152 -4.41 25.62 11.03
CA ALA A 152 -3.64 26.85 11.15
C ALA A 152 -2.87 26.97 12.47
N ALA A 153 -3.31 26.27 13.51
CA ALA A 153 -2.67 26.23 14.84
C ALA A 153 -1.57 25.16 14.96
N ASP A 154 -1.30 24.36 13.90
CA ASP A 154 -0.25 23.35 13.92
C ASP A 154 1.13 23.99 14.22
N PRO A 155 1.82 23.62 15.31
CA PRO A 155 3.16 24.13 15.59
C PRO A 155 4.18 23.74 14.52
N ASN A 156 3.90 22.70 13.72
CA ASN A 156 4.71 22.23 12.62
C ASN A 156 4.12 22.60 11.24
N LEU A 157 3.26 23.62 11.18
CA LEU A 157 2.56 24.04 9.96
C LEU A 157 3.52 24.21 8.78
N ASP A 158 3.32 23.39 7.75
CA ASP A 158 4.06 23.49 6.50
C ASP A 158 3.65 24.74 5.72
N ALA A 159 4.60 25.42 5.07
CA ALA A 159 4.35 26.56 4.20
C ALA A 159 3.36 26.20 3.07
N ASP A 160 3.44 24.97 2.56
CA ASP A 160 2.55 24.48 1.52
C ASP A 160 1.14 24.22 2.05
N VAL A 161 1.00 23.69 3.27
CA VAL A 161 -0.32 23.58 3.94
C VAL A 161 -0.92 24.97 4.16
N SER A 162 -0.12 25.94 4.67
CA SER A 162 -0.56 27.33 4.85
C SER A 162 -1.04 27.95 3.53
N LYS A 163 -0.35 27.67 2.43
CA LYS A 163 -0.74 28.11 1.09
C LYS A 163 -2.08 27.51 0.66
N VAL A 164 -2.25 26.19 0.81
CA VAL A 164 -3.51 25.50 0.47
C VAL A 164 -4.70 26.10 1.25
N LEU A 165 -4.52 26.36 2.54
CA LEU A 165 -5.57 26.99 3.37
C LEU A 165 -5.90 28.42 2.95
N LYS A 166 -4.89 29.22 2.57
CA LYS A 166 -5.07 30.59 2.06
C LYS A 166 -5.82 30.64 0.73
N GLU A 167 -5.72 29.58 -0.08
CA GLU A 167 -6.50 29.40 -1.30
C GLU A 167 -7.95 28.95 -1.03
N GLY A 168 -8.33 28.81 0.24
CA GLY A 168 -9.68 28.39 0.66
C GLY A 168 -9.94 26.88 0.56
N ARG A 169 -8.91 26.08 0.24
CA ARG A 169 -9.01 24.63 0.04
C ARG A 169 -8.52 23.85 1.26
N PHE A 170 -8.92 22.59 1.35
CA PHE A 170 -8.31 21.61 2.26
C PHE A 170 -7.39 20.65 1.51
N PRO A 171 -6.29 20.16 2.13
CA PRO A 171 -5.38 19.18 1.52
C PRO A 171 -6.00 17.80 1.20
N PHE A 172 -7.17 17.52 1.74
CA PHE A 172 -7.91 16.28 1.56
C PHE A 172 -9.38 16.58 1.26
N ARG A 173 -10.06 15.64 0.60
CA ARG A 173 -11.48 15.78 0.31
C ARG A 173 -12.32 15.34 1.51
N ILE A 174 -13.20 16.21 1.98
CA ILE A 174 -14.05 15.95 3.14
C ILE A 174 -15.45 15.53 2.68
N LEU A 175 -15.84 14.32 3.04
CA LEU A 175 -17.15 13.70 2.78
C LEU A 175 -18.00 13.72 4.04
N ARG A 176 -19.31 13.71 3.87
CA ARG A 176 -20.28 13.87 4.94
C ARG A 176 -21.13 12.62 5.11
N ASP A 177 -21.13 12.05 6.30
CA ASP A 177 -21.94 10.90 6.71
C ASP A 177 -22.69 11.16 8.05
N PRO A 178 -23.54 12.19 8.13
CA PRO A 178 -24.25 12.60 9.35
C PRO A 178 -25.18 11.52 9.92
N THR A 179 -25.71 10.63 9.07
CA THR A 179 -26.51 9.48 9.52
C THR A 179 -25.63 8.31 9.99
N SER A 180 -24.31 8.42 9.91
CA SER A 180 -23.34 7.35 10.16
C SER A 180 -23.60 6.07 9.34
N SER A 181 -24.21 6.21 8.16
CA SER A 181 -24.62 5.09 7.30
C SER A 181 -23.41 4.40 6.64
N VAL A 182 -22.31 5.12 6.45
CA VAL A 182 -21.06 4.59 5.91
C VAL A 182 -20.11 4.24 7.04
N THR A 183 -19.90 5.16 7.97
CA THR A 183 -18.97 5.05 9.09
C THR A 183 -19.37 3.90 10.01
N LYS A 184 -20.58 3.92 10.55
CA LYS A 184 -21.05 2.90 11.50
C LYS A 184 -21.65 1.69 10.80
N ASP A 185 -22.63 1.88 9.90
CA ASP A 185 -23.41 0.74 9.39
C ASP A 185 -22.66 -0.07 8.32
N LEU A 186 -21.90 0.58 7.44
CA LEU A 186 -21.20 -0.10 6.34
C LEU A 186 -19.78 -0.55 6.70
N TYR A 187 -18.99 0.32 7.35
CA TYR A 187 -17.61 0.03 7.73
C TYR A 187 -17.48 -0.55 9.14
N GLY A 188 -18.52 -0.44 9.97
CA GLY A 188 -18.52 -0.98 11.32
C GLY A 188 -17.62 -0.20 12.29
N THR A 189 -17.32 1.06 11.99
CA THR A 189 -16.48 1.91 12.84
C THR A 189 -17.23 2.23 14.12
N THR A 190 -16.68 1.79 15.26
CA THR A 190 -17.24 2.06 16.60
C THR A 190 -16.47 3.13 17.37
N MET A 191 -15.32 3.57 16.84
CA MET A 191 -14.44 4.55 17.45
C MET A 191 -13.74 5.34 16.35
N VAL A 192 -13.59 6.66 16.55
CA VAL A 192 -12.81 7.56 15.70
C VAL A 192 -11.65 8.17 16.50
N PRO A 193 -10.53 8.54 15.86
CA PRO A 193 -10.29 8.42 14.42
C PRO A 193 -9.96 6.99 13.99
N GLU A 194 -10.32 6.66 12.75
CA GLU A 194 -10.04 5.36 12.14
C GLU A 194 -9.62 5.57 10.69
N THR A 195 -8.46 5.06 10.29
CA THR A 195 -7.91 5.25 8.94
C THR A 195 -7.75 3.93 8.20
N TRP A 196 -8.25 3.90 6.97
CA TRP A 196 -8.15 2.78 6.04
C TRP A 196 -7.25 3.14 4.87
N ILE A 197 -6.37 2.22 4.50
CA ILE A 197 -5.55 2.29 3.29
C ILE A 197 -6.08 1.26 2.31
N ILE A 198 -6.58 1.75 1.18
CA ILE A 198 -7.19 0.94 0.11
C ILE A 198 -6.33 1.09 -1.13
N ASP A 199 -5.98 -0.02 -1.79
CA ASP A 199 -5.16 0.03 -3.00
C ASP A 199 -5.96 0.38 -4.27
N GLY A 200 -5.26 0.56 -5.40
CA GLY A 200 -5.89 0.86 -6.69
C GLY A 200 -6.84 -0.21 -7.22
N ASN A 201 -6.85 -1.43 -6.68
CA ASN A 201 -7.81 -2.48 -7.02
C ASN A 201 -9.07 -2.43 -6.14
N GLY A 202 -9.11 -1.54 -5.14
CA GLY A 202 -10.18 -1.45 -4.16
C GLY A 202 -10.05 -2.45 -3.00
N PHE A 203 -8.87 -3.04 -2.80
CA PHE A 203 -8.62 -3.92 -1.66
C PHE A 203 -8.07 -3.15 -0.47
N ILE A 204 -8.63 -3.44 0.71
CA ILE A 204 -8.15 -2.95 1.99
C ILE A 204 -6.78 -3.56 2.27
N ARG A 205 -5.75 -2.71 2.38
CA ARG A 205 -4.38 -3.10 2.71
C ARG A 205 -4.05 -2.87 4.17
N ALA A 206 -4.60 -1.83 4.78
CA ALA A 206 -4.44 -1.59 6.21
C ALA A 206 -5.64 -0.85 6.82
N ARG A 207 -5.88 -1.08 8.10
CA ARG A 207 -6.74 -0.28 8.97
C ARG A 207 -5.96 0.06 10.24
N TYR A 208 -6.14 1.29 10.67
CA TYR A 208 -5.52 1.87 11.85
C TYR A 208 -6.59 2.47 12.74
N ASP A 209 -6.66 2.03 13.98
CA ASP A 209 -7.57 2.62 14.97
C ASP A 209 -6.80 3.59 15.86
N GLY A 210 -7.40 4.75 16.14
CA GLY A 210 -6.84 5.80 16.98
C GLY A 210 -5.94 6.79 16.23
N MET A 211 -5.66 7.91 16.90
CA MET A 211 -4.87 9.05 16.40
C MET A 211 -3.44 8.64 16.06
N ARG A 212 -2.89 9.15 14.95
CA ARG A 212 -1.52 8.86 14.49
C ARG A 212 -0.78 10.05 13.89
N GLU A 213 0.55 9.98 13.99
CA GLU A 213 1.48 10.88 13.30
C GLU A 213 1.70 10.42 11.85
N TRP A 214 0.80 10.86 10.96
CA TRP A 214 0.75 10.45 9.56
C TRP A 214 1.91 10.98 8.69
N ASP A 215 2.58 12.05 9.08
CA ASP A 215 3.67 12.63 8.31
C ASP A 215 5.03 11.97 8.57
N SER A 216 5.08 10.95 9.44
CA SER A 216 6.29 10.18 9.76
C SER A 216 6.87 9.45 8.53
N GLY A 217 8.18 9.21 8.55
CA GLY A 217 8.86 8.48 7.46
C GLY A 217 8.33 7.05 7.27
N SER A 218 7.86 6.40 8.33
CA SER A 218 7.25 5.07 8.25
C SER A 218 5.87 5.11 7.61
N ALA A 219 5.04 6.11 7.93
CA ALA A 219 3.73 6.31 7.30
C ALA A 219 3.85 6.58 5.80
N ARG A 220 4.75 7.50 5.41
CA ARG A 220 5.04 7.80 3.99
C ARG A 220 5.47 6.55 3.22
N ARG A 221 6.45 5.80 3.76
CA ARG A 221 6.94 4.56 3.14
C ARG A 221 5.87 3.48 3.06
N ALA A 222 4.99 3.36 4.06
CA ALA A 222 3.90 2.39 4.03
C ALA A 222 2.89 2.71 2.92
N LEU A 223 2.57 3.99 2.71
CA LEU A 223 1.69 4.42 1.61
C LEU A 223 2.34 4.27 0.23
N GLU A 224 3.62 4.61 0.11
CA GLU A 224 4.39 4.38 -1.11
C GLU A 224 4.45 2.89 -1.46
N ALA A 225 4.66 2.02 -0.46
CA ALA A 225 4.63 0.58 -0.63
C ALA A 225 3.29 0.06 -1.16
N VAL A 226 2.17 0.60 -0.66
CA VAL A 226 0.83 0.22 -1.12
C VAL A 226 0.50 0.80 -2.50
N SER A 227 0.95 2.01 -2.82
CA SER A 227 0.74 2.58 -4.17
C SER A 227 1.51 1.86 -5.28
N GLN A 228 2.63 1.23 -4.95
CA GLN A 228 3.46 0.49 -5.91
C GLN A 228 3.09 -1.00 -6.05
N GLY A 229 2.16 -1.53 -5.25
CA GLY A 229 1.80 -2.94 -5.29
C GLY A 229 0.98 -3.41 -4.09
N PRO A 230 0.81 -4.73 -3.89
CA PRO A 230 -0.11 -5.29 -2.89
C PRO A 230 0.27 -5.03 -1.42
N GLY A 231 1.32 -4.24 -1.14
CA GLY A 231 1.81 -3.93 0.20
C GLY A 231 2.43 -5.14 0.91
N CYS A 232 2.57 -5.03 2.24
CA CYS A 232 3.02 -6.14 3.07
C CYS A 232 1.98 -7.26 3.14
N LEU A 233 2.44 -8.52 3.21
CA LEU A 233 1.59 -9.71 3.28
C LEU A 233 1.41 -10.26 4.71
N ALA A 234 1.94 -9.56 5.72
CA ALA A 234 1.68 -9.87 7.11
C ALA A 234 0.25 -9.47 7.48
N ASP A 235 -0.42 -10.29 8.28
CA ASP A 235 -1.76 -10.02 8.77
C ASP A 235 -1.67 -9.48 10.21
N PHE A 236 -2.64 -8.65 10.61
CA PHE A 236 -2.66 -8.05 11.96
C PHE A 236 -4.00 -8.28 12.65
N ALA A 237 -3.93 -8.55 13.96
CA ALA A 237 -5.07 -8.59 14.87
C ALA A 237 -4.68 -7.83 16.14
N GLU A 238 -5.41 -6.75 16.47
CA GLU A 238 -5.12 -5.89 17.63
C GLU A 238 -3.65 -5.44 17.66
N SER A 239 -3.13 -5.02 16.50
CA SER A 239 -1.75 -4.57 16.32
C SER A 239 -0.67 -5.64 16.52
N LYS A 240 -1.04 -6.91 16.71
CA LYS A 240 -0.10 -8.05 16.75
C LYS A 240 -0.01 -8.70 15.37
N ALA A 241 1.22 -8.84 14.87
CA ALA A 241 1.48 -9.47 13.58
C ALA A 241 1.29 -10.99 13.65
N THR A 242 0.66 -11.55 12.63
CA THR A 242 0.40 -12.99 12.51
C THR A 242 0.59 -13.44 11.06
N GLY A 243 0.63 -14.76 10.85
CA GLY A 243 0.73 -15.34 9.52
C GLY A 243 2.11 -15.20 8.88
N ARG A 244 2.13 -15.07 7.55
CA ARG A 244 3.37 -15.03 6.74
C ARG A 244 4.07 -13.70 6.95
N PHE A 245 5.40 -13.70 7.07
CA PHE A 245 6.23 -12.50 7.32
C PHE A 245 6.03 -11.84 8.69
N ARG A 246 5.27 -12.45 9.62
CA ARG A 246 5.12 -11.93 11.00
C ARG A 246 6.46 -11.72 11.72
N GLU A 247 7.44 -12.60 11.44
CA GLU A 247 8.79 -12.56 12.01
C GLU A 247 9.52 -11.25 11.72
N LEU A 248 9.13 -10.53 10.65
CA LEU A 248 9.68 -9.20 10.33
C LEU A 248 9.12 -8.09 11.22
N CYS A 249 7.97 -8.32 11.87
CA CYS A 249 7.34 -7.38 12.77
C CYS A 249 7.66 -7.65 14.25
N ASP A 250 8.25 -8.81 14.56
CA ASP A 250 8.66 -9.24 15.91
C ASP A 250 10.08 -8.75 16.27
N ALA A 251 10.78 -8.07 15.35
CA ALA A 251 12.22 -7.79 15.41
C ALA A 251 12.60 -6.40 15.94
N GLU A 252 11.69 -5.66 16.57
CA GLU A 252 11.93 -4.35 17.18
C GLU A 252 11.47 -4.28 18.65
#